data_AF-A0A4U1IDH6-F1
#
_entry.id   AF-A0A4U1IDH6-F1
#
_cell.length_a   1.000
_cell.length_b   1.000
_cell.length_c   1.000
_cell.angle_alpha   90.00
_cell.angle_beta   90.00
_cell.angle_gamma   90.00
#
_symmetry.space_group_name_H-M   'P 1'
#
loop_
_entity.id
_entity.type
_entity.pdbx_description
1 polymer ?
#
loop_
_entity_poly.entity_id
_entity_poly.type
_entity_poly.pdbx_seq_one_letter_code
_entity_poly.pdbx_strand_id
1 'polypeptide(L)'
;MNKHQEMQRLIRLYKETTGEVEVDMHKVAKFANERGWPLPKPRDPFDMLAKEFAQAARQEFRTDSKTGKPYRANHALPSTVRGVQLTLWIDIDEAPRHQMLKSLINRREQMVGDGLQLSLDADHWNGIHEGEEPIDIPMDLTDDIEWRKNAPDDESEAA
;
A
#
# COMPACT_ATOMS: atom_id res chain seq x y z
N MET A 1 21.70 -14.01 -9.83
CA MET A 1 21.16 -13.37 -8.61
C MET A 1 20.58 -12.04 -9.04
N ASN A 2 19.35 -11.70 -8.64
CA ASN A 2 18.76 -10.42 -9.01
C ASN A 2 19.12 -9.33 -7.98
N LYS A 3 18.95 -8.05 -8.34
CA LYS A 3 19.25 -6.91 -7.47
C LYS A 3 18.62 -7.02 -6.07
N HIS A 4 17.38 -7.51 -5.99
CA HIS A 4 16.68 -7.64 -4.70
C HIS A 4 17.34 -8.71 -3.80
N GLN A 5 17.78 -9.83 -4.37
CA GLN A 5 18.50 -10.88 -3.64
C GLN A 5 19.85 -10.37 -3.11
N GLU A 6 20.55 -9.52 -3.86
CA GLU A 6 21.77 -8.87 -3.40
C GLU A 6 21.51 -7.89 -2.24
N MET A 7 20.45 -7.08 -2.35
CA MET A 7 20.04 -6.18 -1.27
C MET A 7 19.64 -6.95 0.00
N GLN A 8 18.92 -8.07 -0.14
CA GLN A 8 18.59 -8.96 0.98
C GLN A 8 19.84 -9.53 1.66
N ARG A 9 20.88 -9.88 0.91
CA ARG A 9 22.18 -10.30 1.48
C ARG A 9 22.86 -9.17 2.24
N LEU A 10 22.84 -7.94 1.73
CA LEU A 10 23.40 -6.78 2.43
C LEU A 10 22.65 -6.46 3.72
N ILE A 11 21.32 -6.61 3.74
CA ILE A 11 20.52 -6.47 4.97
C ILE A 11 20.93 -7.53 6.00
N ARG A 12 21.09 -8.79 5.59
CA ARG A 12 21.56 -9.87 6.49
C ARG A 12 22.96 -9.59 7.03
N LEU A 13 23.89 -9.21 6.14
CA LEU A 13 25.26 -8.86 6.52
C LEU A 13 25.29 -7.68 7.50
N TYR A 14 24.42 -6.67 7.31
CA TYR A 14 24.29 -5.56 8.25
C TYR A 14 23.89 -6.09 9.65
N LYS A 15 22.82 -6.89 9.74
CA LYS A 15 22.35 -7.50 11.00
C LYS A 15 23.45 -8.32 11.67
N GLU A 16 24.15 -9.15 10.92
CA GLU A 16 25.26 -9.98 11.41
C GLU A 16 26.44 -9.13 11.91
N THR A 17 26.72 -7.99 11.27
CA THR A 17 27.85 -7.12 11.62
C THR A 17 27.56 -6.26 12.85
N THR A 18 26.32 -5.75 12.98
CA THR A 18 25.95 -4.81 14.05
C THR A 18 25.30 -5.47 15.26
N GLY A 19 24.73 -6.67 15.09
CA GLY A 19 23.86 -7.32 16.07
C GLY A 19 22.47 -6.68 16.19
N GLU A 20 22.14 -5.66 15.39
CA GLU A 20 20.81 -5.03 15.39
C GLU A 20 19.77 -6.00 14.81
N VAL A 21 18.72 -6.29 15.59
CA VAL A 21 17.57 -7.11 15.14
C VAL A 21 16.53 -6.23 14.45
N GLU A 22 16.27 -5.07 15.04
CA GLU A 22 15.47 -3.97 14.48
C GLU A 22 16.38 -3.06 13.65
N VAL A 23 16.09 -2.93 12.36
CA VAL A 23 17.02 -2.30 11.42
C VAL A 23 16.38 -1.10 10.73
N ASP A 24 17.04 0.05 10.85
CA ASP A 24 16.75 1.23 10.03
C ASP A 24 17.36 1.07 8.64
N MET A 25 16.51 1.05 7.61
CA MET A 25 16.95 0.92 6.22
C MET A 25 17.84 2.06 5.74
N HIS A 26 17.81 3.24 6.38
CA HIS A 26 18.77 4.32 6.08
C HIS A 26 20.19 3.96 6.53
N LYS A 27 20.33 3.30 7.69
CA LYS A 27 21.64 2.78 8.14
C LYS A 27 22.14 1.69 7.20
N VAL A 28 21.26 0.78 6.75
CA VAL A 28 21.61 -0.25 5.76
C VAL A 28 22.06 0.37 4.44
N ALA A 29 21.36 1.40 3.95
CA ALA A 29 21.73 2.07 2.71
C ALA A 29 23.12 2.73 2.81
N LYS A 30 23.43 3.40 3.94
CA LYS A 30 24.77 3.95 4.20
C LYS A 30 25.82 2.85 4.25
N PHE A 31 25.57 1.78 5.02
CA PHE A 31 26.45 0.62 5.15
C PHE A 31 26.74 -0.07 3.80
N ALA A 32 25.72 -0.19 2.95
CA ALA A 32 25.83 -0.74 1.60
C ALA A 32 26.67 0.17 0.70
N ASN A 33 26.42 1.48 0.73
CA ASN A 33 27.16 2.47 -0.07
C ASN A 33 28.64 2.55 0.33
N GLU A 34 28.95 2.50 1.63
CA GLU A 34 30.33 2.41 2.14
C GLU A 34 31.06 1.16 1.62
N ARG A 35 30.32 0.10 1.26
CA ARG A 35 30.83 -1.15 0.68
C ARG A 35 30.75 -1.18 -0.86
N GLY A 36 30.55 -0.02 -1.48
CA GLY A 36 30.56 0.14 -2.94
C GLY A 36 29.22 -0.14 -3.63
N TRP A 37 28.12 -0.31 -2.89
CA TRP A 37 26.80 -0.38 -3.51
C TRP A 37 26.43 0.98 -4.12
N PRO A 38 26.05 1.04 -5.41
CA PRO A 38 25.82 2.32 -6.07
C PRO A 38 24.55 2.99 -5.57
N LEU A 39 24.61 4.32 -5.41
CA LEU A 39 23.42 5.14 -5.19
C LEU A 39 22.46 5.07 -6.38
N PRO A 40 21.14 5.15 -6.15
CA PRO A 40 20.17 5.20 -7.23
C PRO A 40 20.37 6.46 -8.08
N LYS A 41 20.15 6.34 -9.39
CA LYS A 41 20.08 7.51 -10.27
C LYS A 41 18.81 8.32 -9.95
N PRO A 42 18.86 9.67 -10.04
CA PRO A 42 17.66 10.49 -9.98
C PRO A 42 16.60 9.98 -10.96
N ARG A 43 15.34 9.97 -10.53
CA ARG A 43 14.21 9.62 -11.40
C ARG A 43 13.94 10.75 -12.37
N ASP A 44 13.31 10.43 -13.49
CA ASP A 44 12.85 11.43 -14.45
C ASP A 44 11.89 12.43 -13.77
N PRO A 45 12.08 13.75 -13.94
CA PRO A 45 11.23 14.75 -13.30
C PRO A 45 9.75 14.66 -13.70
N PHE A 46 9.43 14.27 -14.94
CA PHE A 46 8.04 14.09 -15.36
C PHE A 46 7.42 12.85 -14.73
N ASP A 47 8.18 11.76 -14.55
CA ASP A 47 7.70 10.59 -13.81
C ASP A 47 7.40 10.94 -12.34
N MET A 48 8.23 11.80 -11.73
CA MET A 48 7.98 12.29 -10.36
C MET A 48 6.71 13.14 -10.29
N LEU A 49 6.57 14.12 -11.20
CA LEU A 49 5.39 14.99 -11.25
C LEU A 49 4.11 14.21 -11.57
N ALA A 50 4.15 13.23 -12.47
CA ALA A 50 3.02 12.36 -12.77
C ALA A 50 2.60 11.54 -11.54
N LYS A 51 3.56 11.10 -10.71
CA LYS A 51 3.27 10.42 -9.45
C LYS A 51 2.57 11.37 -8.45
N GLU A 52 2.96 12.64 -8.39
CA GLU A 52 2.32 13.65 -7.54
C GLU A 52 0.87 13.90 -7.98
N PHE A 53 0.60 14.08 -9.28
CA PHE A 53 -0.77 14.19 -9.79
C PHE A 53 -1.61 12.94 -9.50
N ALA A 54 -1.02 11.75 -9.65
CA ALA A 54 -1.66 10.49 -9.29
C ALA A 54 -1.93 10.35 -7.77
N GLN A 55 -1.16 11.04 -6.92
CA GLN A 55 -1.44 11.12 -5.49
C GLN A 55 -2.57 12.11 -5.20
N ALA A 56 -2.52 13.29 -5.82
CA ALA A 56 -3.57 14.31 -5.71
C ALA A 56 -4.94 13.76 -6.13
N ALA A 57 -5.02 13.09 -7.28
CA ALA A 57 -6.26 12.47 -7.76
C ALA A 57 -6.85 11.45 -6.76
N ARG A 58 -5.98 10.70 -6.07
CA ARG A 58 -6.36 9.70 -5.05
C ARG A 58 -6.92 10.32 -3.77
N GLN A 59 -6.53 11.57 -3.49
CA GLN A 59 -6.88 12.33 -2.29
C GLN A 59 -8.06 13.27 -2.51
N GLU A 60 -8.56 13.40 -3.74
CA GLU A 60 -9.79 14.13 -4.00
C GLU A 60 -10.99 13.33 -3.52
N PHE A 61 -11.62 13.80 -2.44
CA PHE A 61 -12.89 13.30 -1.94
C PHE A 61 -13.99 14.32 -2.18
N ARG A 62 -15.19 13.83 -2.48
CA ARG A 62 -16.42 14.60 -2.55
C ARG A 62 -17.44 13.98 -1.60
N THR A 63 -18.48 14.73 -1.27
CA THR A 63 -19.52 14.30 -0.33
C THR A 63 -20.76 13.89 -1.08
N ASP A 64 -21.27 12.69 -0.80
CA ASP A 64 -22.52 12.21 -1.40
C ASP A 64 -23.70 12.98 -0.83
N SER A 65 -24.49 13.63 -1.70
CA SER A 65 -25.55 14.55 -1.28
C SER A 65 -26.74 13.87 -0.59
N LYS A 66 -26.88 12.55 -0.70
CA LYS A 66 -27.98 11.79 -0.09
C LYS A 66 -27.60 11.22 1.27
N THR A 67 -26.38 10.73 1.39
CA THR A 67 -25.88 10.02 2.57
C THR A 67 -25.00 10.88 3.46
N GLY A 68 -24.48 12.01 2.94
CA GLY A 68 -23.51 12.85 3.62
C GLY A 68 -22.10 12.26 3.70
N LYS A 69 -21.85 11.07 3.13
CA LYS A 69 -20.60 10.34 3.30
C LYS A 69 -19.55 10.74 2.26
N PRO A 70 -18.26 10.77 2.61
CA PRO A 70 -17.20 11.03 1.66
C PRO A 70 -17.01 9.84 0.70
N TYR A 71 -16.77 10.16 -0.57
CA TYR A 71 -16.38 9.20 -1.61
C TYR A 71 -15.22 9.75 -2.42
N ARG A 72 -14.40 8.86 -3.01
CA ARG A 72 -13.29 9.28 -3.88
C ARG A 72 -13.83 9.75 -5.22
N ALA A 73 -13.39 10.93 -5.67
CA ALA A 73 -13.75 11.44 -6.99
C ALA A 73 -13.09 10.62 -8.10
N ASN A 74 -11.78 10.39 -8.01
CA ASN A 74 -11.02 9.74 -9.08
C ASN A 74 -10.70 8.27 -8.80
N HIS A 75 -10.80 7.46 -9.84
CA HIS A 75 -10.62 6.02 -9.82
C HIS A 75 -9.51 5.57 -10.78
N ALA A 76 -8.54 4.85 -10.22
CA ALA A 76 -7.43 4.27 -10.99
C ALA A 76 -7.87 3.02 -11.76
N LEU A 77 -7.48 2.95 -13.03
CA LEU A 77 -7.75 1.88 -13.97
C LEU A 77 -6.44 1.38 -14.60
N PRO A 78 -5.87 0.28 -14.08
CA PRO A 78 -4.76 -0.40 -14.72
C PRO A 78 -5.14 -0.83 -16.14
N SER A 79 -4.30 -0.49 -17.11
CA SER A 79 -4.46 -0.84 -18.51
C SER A 79 -3.12 -1.25 -19.09
N THR A 80 -3.15 -2.12 -20.10
CA THR A 80 -1.95 -2.50 -20.85
C THR A 80 -2.15 -2.08 -22.28
N VAL A 81 -1.35 -1.11 -22.74
CA VAL A 81 -1.42 -0.61 -24.11
C VAL A 81 -0.08 -0.92 -24.77
N ARG A 82 -0.11 -1.69 -25.86
CA ARG A 82 1.10 -2.09 -26.62
C ARG A 82 2.20 -2.72 -25.73
N GLY A 83 1.79 -3.55 -24.76
CA GLY A 83 2.72 -4.22 -23.83
C GLY A 83 3.21 -3.35 -22.67
N VAL A 84 2.85 -2.07 -22.61
CA VAL A 84 3.20 -1.17 -21.51
C VAL A 84 2.04 -1.08 -20.54
N GLN A 85 2.30 -1.37 -19.25
CA GLN A 85 1.33 -1.20 -18.19
C GLN A 85 1.25 0.29 -17.79
N LEU A 86 0.05 0.84 -17.77
CA LEU A 86 -0.23 2.21 -17.43
C LEU A 86 -1.48 2.31 -16.54
N THR A 87 -1.58 3.38 -15.77
CA THR A 87 -2.74 3.65 -14.92
C THR A 87 -3.49 4.84 -15.49
N LEU A 88 -4.71 4.59 -15.98
CA LEU A 88 -5.64 5.63 -16.36
C LEU A 88 -6.45 6.07 -15.14
N TRP A 89 -6.98 7.28 -15.18
CA TRP A 89 -7.82 7.85 -14.13
C TRP A 89 -9.15 8.26 -14.73
N ILE A 90 -10.22 8.08 -13.98
CA ILE A 90 -11.55 8.54 -14.36
C ILE A 90 -12.32 9.04 -13.14
N ASP A 91 -13.12 10.08 -13.33
CA ASP A 91 -14.05 10.56 -12.32
C ASP A 91 -15.24 9.60 -12.17
N ILE A 92 -15.64 9.31 -10.94
CA ILE A 92 -16.73 8.38 -10.60
C ILE A 92 -18.09 8.78 -11.19
N ASP A 93 -18.35 10.08 -11.35
CA ASP A 93 -19.62 10.60 -11.87
C ASP A 93 -19.67 10.59 -13.41
N GLU A 94 -18.52 10.52 -14.07
CA GLU A 94 -18.40 10.39 -15.52
C GLU A 94 -18.22 8.93 -15.97
N ALA A 95 -17.80 8.06 -15.05
CA ALA A 95 -17.36 6.72 -15.38
C ALA A 95 -18.52 5.77 -15.79
N PRO A 96 -18.42 5.08 -16.94
CA PRO A 96 -19.37 4.04 -17.27
C PRO A 96 -19.22 2.84 -16.33
N ARG A 97 -20.33 2.13 -16.10
CA ARG A 97 -20.42 1.02 -15.13
C ARG A 97 -19.27 0.01 -15.20
N HIS A 98 -18.85 -0.38 -16.39
CA HIS A 98 -17.80 -1.40 -16.58
C HIS A 98 -16.42 -0.93 -16.07
N GLN A 99 -16.12 0.36 -16.17
CA GLN A 99 -14.87 0.93 -15.66
C GLN A 99 -14.90 1.04 -14.15
N MET A 100 -16.03 1.48 -13.58
CA MET A 100 -16.20 1.48 -12.13
C MET A 100 -16.13 0.09 -11.52
N LEU A 101 -16.78 -0.90 -12.13
CA LEU A 101 -16.67 -2.30 -11.70
C LEU A 101 -15.22 -2.76 -11.69
N LYS A 102 -14.46 -2.50 -12.76
CA LYS A 102 -13.04 -2.84 -12.84
C LYS A 102 -12.24 -2.17 -11.72
N SER A 103 -12.44 -0.87 -11.47
CA SER A 103 -11.74 -0.14 -10.39
C SER A 103 -12.04 -0.73 -9.01
N LEU A 104 -13.33 -1.00 -8.72
CA LEU A 104 -13.76 -1.55 -7.43
C LEU A 104 -13.22 -2.97 -7.21
N ILE A 105 -13.28 -3.84 -8.22
CA ILE A 105 -12.70 -5.20 -8.11
C ILE A 105 -11.18 -5.14 -7.91
N ASN A 106 -10.46 -4.27 -8.63
CA ASN A 106 -9.01 -4.15 -8.41
C ASN A 106 -8.66 -3.72 -6.98
N ARG A 107 -9.44 -2.82 -6.38
CA ARG A 107 -9.25 -2.43 -4.98
C ARG A 107 -9.61 -3.55 -4.01
N ARG A 108 -10.65 -4.33 -4.32
CA ARG A 108 -10.98 -5.54 -3.56
C ARG A 108 -9.83 -6.55 -3.60
N GLU A 109 -9.24 -6.80 -4.76
CA GLU A 109 -8.11 -7.72 -4.89
C GLU A 109 -6.85 -7.21 -4.15
N GLN A 110 -6.64 -5.89 -4.06
CA GLN A 110 -5.60 -5.32 -3.19
C GLN A 110 -5.85 -5.66 -1.72
N MET A 111 -7.09 -5.46 -1.24
CA MET A 111 -7.46 -5.82 0.14
C MET A 111 -7.26 -7.31 0.42
N VAL A 112 -7.61 -8.19 -0.53
CA VAL A 112 -7.38 -9.64 -0.40
C VAL A 112 -5.89 -9.96 -0.35
N GLY A 113 -5.08 -9.33 -1.21
CA GLY A 113 -3.63 -9.53 -1.21
C GLY A 113 -2.98 -9.13 0.11
N ASP A 114 -3.36 -7.97 0.66
CA ASP A 114 -2.88 -7.48 1.95
C ASP A 114 -3.32 -8.41 3.09
N GLY A 115 -4.60 -8.82 3.10
CA GLY A 115 -5.13 -9.74 4.10
C GLY A 115 -4.50 -11.14 4.05
N LEU A 116 -4.22 -11.66 2.85
CA LEU A 116 -3.52 -12.92 2.67
C LEU A 116 -2.11 -12.87 3.26
N GLN A 117 -1.33 -11.84 2.92
CA GLN A 117 0.03 -11.73 3.43
C GLN A 117 0.05 -11.56 4.96
N LEU A 118 -0.84 -10.71 5.50
CA LEU A 118 -0.99 -10.53 6.94
C LEU A 118 -1.30 -11.86 7.66
N SER A 119 -2.21 -12.67 7.10
CA SER A 119 -2.57 -13.97 7.67
C SER A 119 -1.38 -14.94 7.66
N LEU A 120 -0.68 -15.05 6.53
CA LEU A 120 0.50 -15.93 6.40
C LEU A 120 1.64 -15.51 7.35
N ASP A 121 1.83 -14.22 7.55
CA ASP A 121 2.84 -13.69 8.46
C ASP A 121 2.49 -14.03 9.93
N ALA A 122 1.22 -13.86 10.33
CA ALA A 122 0.73 -14.23 11.66
C ALA A 122 0.82 -15.76 11.89
N ASP A 123 0.40 -16.57 10.92
CA ASP A 123 0.49 -18.03 10.97
C ASP A 123 1.94 -18.49 11.16
N HIS A 124 2.87 -17.90 10.41
CA HIS A 124 4.29 -18.24 10.51
C HIS A 124 4.85 -17.84 11.88
N TRP A 125 4.55 -16.64 12.37
CA TRP A 125 5.02 -16.16 13.67
C TRP A 125 4.46 -17.01 14.82
N ASN A 126 3.17 -17.32 14.81
CA ASN A 126 2.53 -18.18 15.80
C ASN A 126 3.13 -19.60 15.78
N GLY A 127 3.41 -20.14 14.58
CA GLY A 127 4.01 -21.47 14.43
C GLY A 127 5.44 -21.59 14.94
N ILE A 128 6.21 -20.49 15.02
CA ILE A 128 7.54 -20.49 15.66
C ILE A 128 7.49 -20.14 17.16
N HIS A 129 6.37 -19.62 17.66
CA HIS A 129 6.13 -19.26 19.06
C HIS A 129 4.96 -20.05 19.68
N GLU A 130 4.90 -21.37 19.48
CA GLU A 130 3.79 -22.23 19.95
C GLU A 130 3.54 -22.20 21.47
N GLY A 131 4.52 -21.74 22.26
CA GLY A 131 4.40 -21.60 23.72
C GLY A 131 3.83 -20.27 24.20
N GLU A 132 3.59 -19.32 23.29
CA GLU A 132 3.02 -18.00 23.58
C GLU A 132 1.53 -17.95 23.25
N GLU A 133 0.83 -16.95 23.77
CA GLU A 133 -0.55 -16.68 23.37
C GLU A 133 -0.56 -16.32 21.87
N PRO A 134 -1.30 -17.06 21.02
CA PRO A 134 -1.32 -16.79 19.59
C PRO A 134 -1.82 -15.38 19.29
N ILE A 135 -1.17 -14.71 18.34
CA ILE A 135 -1.69 -13.49 17.76
C ILE A 135 -2.89 -13.87 16.88
N ASP A 136 -4.09 -13.57 17.36
CA ASP A 136 -5.35 -13.77 16.62
C ASP A 136 -5.88 -12.42 16.10
N ILE A 137 -5.98 -12.30 14.78
CA ILE A 137 -6.44 -11.09 14.09
C ILE A 137 -7.65 -11.48 13.23
N PRO A 138 -8.89 -11.11 13.63
CA PRO A 138 -10.08 -11.38 12.84
C PRO A 138 -9.99 -10.74 11.44
N MET A 139 -10.17 -11.56 10.40
CA MET A 139 -10.08 -11.12 8.99
C MET A 139 -11.45 -10.86 8.35
N ASP A 140 -12.54 -11.14 9.06
CA ASP A 140 -13.88 -10.69 8.63
C ASP A 140 -14.07 -9.22 9.03
N LEU A 141 -13.83 -8.33 8.06
CA LEU A 141 -13.91 -6.88 8.24
C LEU A 141 -15.33 -6.32 8.09
N THR A 142 -16.36 -7.17 8.00
CA THR A 142 -17.74 -6.73 7.73
C THR A 142 -18.21 -5.72 8.77
N ASP A 143 -18.10 -6.07 10.04
CA ASP A 143 -18.54 -5.21 11.15
C ASP A 143 -17.64 -3.98 11.31
N ASP A 144 -16.31 -4.11 11.13
CA ASP A 144 -15.39 -2.97 11.15
C ASP A 144 -15.75 -1.90 10.11
N ILE A 145 -16.13 -2.33 8.90
CA ILE A 145 -16.55 -1.44 7.82
C ILE A 145 -17.89 -0.79 8.16
N GLU A 146 -18.87 -1.55 8.64
CA GLU A 146 -20.18 -1.01 8.99
C GLU A 146 -20.11 -0.04 10.17
N TRP A 147 -19.27 -0.32 11.16
CA TRP A 147 -19.00 0.62 12.25
C TRP A 147 -18.41 1.92 11.72
N ARG A 148 -17.36 1.87 10.89
CA ARG A 148 -16.76 3.10 10.32
C ARG A 148 -17.70 3.87 9.40
N LYS A 149 -18.65 3.21 8.74
CA LYS A 149 -19.68 3.89 7.95
C LYS A 149 -20.69 4.64 8.82
N ASN A 150 -20.83 4.30 10.10
CA ASN A 150 -21.81 4.87 11.02
C ASN A 150 -21.16 5.66 12.18
N ALA A 151 -19.83 5.68 12.25
CA ALA A 151 -19.09 6.52 13.18
C ALA A 151 -19.37 8.00 12.84
N PRO A 152 -19.56 8.87 13.86
CA PRO A 152 -19.67 10.30 13.62
C PRO A 152 -18.38 10.81 12.97
N ASP A 153 -18.51 11.77 12.04
CA ASP A 153 -17.34 12.42 11.47
C ASP A 153 -16.58 13.17 12.58
N ASP A 154 -15.31 12.82 12.79
CA ASP A 154 -14.41 13.45 13.77
C ASP A 154 -14.20 14.96 13.50
N GLU A 155 -14.69 15.49 12.37
CA GLU A 155 -14.67 16.92 12.04
C GLU A 155 -15.73 17.74 12.80
N SER A 156 -16.59 17.10 13.60
CA SER A 156 -17.61 17.81 14.39
C SER A 156 -17.09 18.46 15.68
N GLU A 157 -15.82 18.23 16.10
CA GLU A 157 -15.23 18.84 17.30
C GLU A 157 -14.30 20.04 17.05
N ALA A 158 -14.21 20.56 15.82
CA ALA A 158 -13.40 21.75 15.52
C ALA A 158 -14.24 22.87 14.88
N ALA A 159 -15.23 23.40 15.62
CA ALA A 159 -15.94 24.64 15.28
C ALA A 159 -16.13 25.53 16.51
#